data_AF-A0A6L7YNC6-F1
#
_entry.id   AF-A0A6L7YNC6-F1
#
_cell.length_a   1.000
_cell.length_b   1.000
_cell.length_c   1.000
_cell.angle_alpha   90.00
_cell.angle_beta   90.00
_cell.angle_gamma   90.00
#
_symmetry.space_group_name_H-M   'P 1'
#
loop_
_entity.id
_entity.type
_entity.pdbx_description
1 polymer ?
#
loop_
_entity_poly.entity_id
_entity_poly.type
_entity_poly.pdbx_seq_one_letter_code
_entity_poly.pdbx_strand_id
1 'polypeptide(L)'
;MRSIKEQVGTDYEDKVAIYVVGTSPGESIDKLEADRAKKDLPWPVAYAEEGMLASLNINSQASKIAISGDGTITHRYGSGRGSYGSWTELLDDISAN
;
A
#
# COMPACT_ATOMS: atom_id res chain seq x y z
N MET A 1 -11.18 -4.37 15.09
CA MET A 1 -10.86 -3.85 13.74
C MET A 1 -10.22 -5.01 12.99
N ARG A 2 -10.79 -5.48 11.87
CA ARG A 2 -10.20 -6.59 11.08
C ARG A 2 -8.85 -6.17 10.50
N SER A 3 -7.88 -7.08 10.47
CA SER A 3 -6.57 -6.83 9.87
C SER A 3 -6.72 -6.54 8.37
N ILE A 4 -5.82 -5.74 7.80
CA ILE A 4 -5.78 -5.47 6.34
C ILE A 4 -5.66 -6.80 5.57
N LYS A 5 -4.90 -7.75 6.12
CA LYS A 5 -4.74 -9.11 5.59
C LYS A 5 -6.09 -9.81 5.41
N GLU A 6 -6.98 -9.68 6.39
CA GLU A 6 -8.32 -10.29 6.35
C GLU A 6 -9.29 -9.55 5.41
N GLN A 7 -9.05 -8.27 5.14
CA GLN A 7 -9.90 -7.45 4.25
C GLN A 7 -9.54 -7.61 2.78
N VAL A 8 -8.26 -7.84 2.48
CA VAL A 8 -7.80 -8.13 1.12
C VAL A 8 -8.07 -9.59 0.79
N GLY A 9 -7.72 -10.55 1.65
CA GLY A 9 -7.96 -11.96 1.38
C GLY A 9 -7.41 -12.44 0.02
N THR A 10 -7.92 -13.57 -0.48
CA THR A 10 -7.56 -14.16 -1.78
C THR A 10 -8.25 -13.49 -2.97
N ASP A 11 -9.34 -12.74 -2.73
CA ASP A 11 -10.25 -12.28 -3.79
C ASP A 11 -9.63 -11.25 -4.75
N TYR A 12 -8.52 -10.63 -4.32
CA TYR A 12 -7.78 -9.63 -5.09
C TYR A 12 -6.34 -10.03 -5.41
N GLU A 13 -5.84 -11.18 -4.93
CA GLU A 13 -4.44 -11.59 -5.14
C GLU A 13 -4.10 -11.71 -6.64
N ASP A 14 -5.05 -12.15 -7.45
CA ASP A 14 -4.89 -12.28 -8.91
C ASP A 14 -5.20 -10.99 -9.69
N LYS A 15 -5.71 -9.95 -9.03
CA LYS A 15 -6.21 -8.72 -9.66
C LYS A 15 -5.38 -7.49 -9.32
N VAL A 16 -4.80 -7.45 -8.12
CA VAL A 16 -4.11 -6.27 -7.58
C VAL A 16 -2.81 -6.69 -6.91
N ALA A 17 -1.70 -6.19 -7.43
CA ALA A 17 -0.42 -6.31 -6.75
C ALA A 17 -0.29 -5.25 -5.65
N ILE A 18 -0.03 -5.68 -4.42
CA ILE A 18 0.16 -4.79 -3.26
C ILE A 18 1.62 -4.85 -2.81
N TYR A 19 2.19 -3.67 -2.56
CA TYR A 19 3.55 -3.50 -2.04
C TYR A 19 3.54 -2.64 -0.79
N VAL A 20 4.28 -3.07 0.24
CA VAL A 20 4.48 -2.27 1.45
C VAL A 20 5.75 -1.44 1.29
N VAL A 21 5.60 -0.13 1.16
CA VAL A 21 6.75 0.77 0.90
C VAL A 21 7.23 1.41 2.19
N GLY A 22 8.53 1.31 2.46
CA GLY A 22 9.19 2.00 3.56
C GLY A 22 9.15 3.52 3.36
N THR A 23 8.66 4.26 4.36
CA THR A 23 8.51 5.73 4.26
C THR A 23 9.71 6.50 4.84
N SER A 24 10.62 5.82 5.54
CA SER A 24 11.74 6.45 6.22
C SER A 24 12.99 6.46 5.33
N PRO A 25 13.55 7.65 5.02
CA PRO A 25 14.85 7.73 4.34
C PRO A 25 15.91 6.99 5.15
N GLY A 26 16.61 6.05 4.50
CA GLY A 26 17.66 5.25 5.14
C GLY A 26 17.19 4.01 5.92
N GLU A 27 15.91 3.66 5.86
CA GLU A 27 15.45 2.36 6.35
C GLU A 27 15.94 1.23 5.44
N SER A 28 16.58 0.21 6.02
CA SER A 28 17.07 -0.93 5.26
C SER A 28 15.94 -1.91 4.91
N ILE A 29 16.12 -2.63 3.81
CA ILE A 29 15.18 -3.68 3.40
C ILE A 29 15.05 -4.77 4.48
N ASP A 30 16.13 -5.12 5.18
CA ASP A 30 16.12 -6.10 6.26
C ASP A 30 15.20 -5.68 7.42
N LYS A 31 15.18 -4.39 7.73
CA LYS A 31 14.31 -3.85 8.77
C LYS A 31 12.84 -3.88 8.32
N LEU A 32 12.58 -3.55 7.06
CA LEU A 32 11.23 -3.65 6.47
C LEU A 32 10.72 -5.10 6.50
N GLU A 33 11.56 -6.06 6.14
CA GLU A 33 11.23 -7.49 6.17
C GLU A 33 10.99 -7.99 7.60
N ALA A 34 11.81 -7.57 8.57
CA ALA A 34 11.60 -7.90 9.98
C ALA A 34 10.25 -7.35 10.48
N ASP A 35 9.89 -6.13 10.10
CA ASP A 35 8.61 -5.53 10.44
C ASP A 35 7.43 -6.20 9.73
N ARG A 36 7.60 -6.60 8.47
CA ARG A 36 6.63 -7.38 7.69
C ARG A 36 6.32 -8.70 8.40
N ALA A 37 7.36 -9.43 8.79
CA ALA A 37 7.24 -10.70 9.50
C ALA A 37 6.58 -10.52 10.88
N LYS A 38 6.99 -9.49 11.64
CA LYS A 38 6.40 -9.19 12.96
C LYS A 38 4.90 -8.85 12.88
N LYS A 39 4.47 -8.23 11.78
CA LYS A 39 3.07 -7.84 11.53
C LYS A 39 2.29 -8.89 10.74
N ASP A 40 2.91 -10.02 10.41
CA ASP A 40 2.31 -11.12 9.63
C ASP A 40 1.70 -10.63 8.29
N LEU A 41 2.40 -9.71 7.61
CA LEU A 41 1.93 -9.14 6.34
C LEU A 41 2.33 -10.06 5.17
N PRO A 42 1.38 -10.45 4.30
CA PRO A 42 1.67 -11.35 3.18
C PRO A 42 2.38 -10.64 2.02
N TRP A 43 2.26 -9.31 1.92
CA TRP A 43 2.76 -8.54 0.78
C TRP A 43 4.25 -8.23 0.86
N PRO A 44 4.97 -8.26 -0.28
CA PRO A 44 6.38 -7.90 -0.33
C PRO A 44 6.61 -6.46 0.14
N VAL A 45 7.78 -6.23 0.74
CA VAL A 45 8.24 -4.87 1.06
C VAL A 45 9.13 -4.32 -0.05
N ALA A 46 9.11 -3.00 -0.21
CA ALA A 46 9.97 -2.27 -1.12
C ALA A 46 10.49 -0.99 -0.47
N TYR A 47 11.67 -0.55 -0.89
CA TYR A 47 12.17 0.78 -0.54
C TYR A 47 11.65 1.82 -1.53
N ALA A 48 11.38 3.02 -1.05
CA ALA A 48 11.18 4.16 -1.93
C ALA A 48 12.55 4.68 -2.40
N GLU A 49 12.68 4.94 -3.70
CA GLU A 49 13.87 5.64 -4.21
C GLU A 49 13.96 7.06 -3.67
N GLU A 50 15.16 7.64 -3.73
CA GLU A 50 15.38 9.02 -3.33
C GLU A 50 14.44 9.96 -4.10
N GLY A 51 13.74 10.83 -3.37
CA GLY A 51 12.78 11.76 -3.95
C GLY A 51 11.42 11.14 -4.34
N MET A 52 11.27 9.81 -4.46
CA MET A 52 10.02 9.17 -4.88
C MET A 52 8.83 9.58 -4.00
N LEU A 53 8.99 9.53 -2.67
CA LEU A 53 7.91 9.92 -1.74
C LEU A 53 7.53 11.40 -1.91
N ALA A 54 8.49 12.28 -2.16
CA ALA A 54 8.26 13.71 -2.36
C ALA A 54 7.61 14.00 -3.72
N SER A 55 8.06 13.34 -4.80
CA SER A 55 7.43 13.39 -6.13
C SER A 55 6.00 12.89 -6.08
N LEU A 56 5.74 11.89 -5.22
CA LEU A 56 4.42 11.39 -4.92
C LEU A 56 3.73 12.20 -3.83
N ASN A 57 4.23 13.32 -3.29
CA ASN A 57 3.57 14.08 -2.21
C ASN A 57 3.03 13.18 -1.06
N ILE A 58 3.83 12.19 -0.64
CA ILE A 58 3.54 11.30 0.50
C ILE A 58 4.14 11.93 1.75
N ASN A 59 3.26 12.55 2.55
CA ASN A 59 3.68 13.40 3.68
C ASN A 59 3.29 12.77 5.02
N SER A 60 2.63 11.61 4.99
CA SER A 60 2.12 10.90 6.15
C SER A 60 2.41 9.41 6.06
N GLN A 61 2.60 8.76 7.20
CA GLN A 61 2.64 7.30 7.26
C GLN A 61 1.27 6.71 6.87
N ALA A 62 1.23 5.43 6.49
CA ALA A 62 0.00 4.71 6.12
C ALA A 62 -0.80 5.30 4.93
N SER A 63 -0.13 6.09 4.08
CA SER A 63 -0.68 6.50 2.79
C SER A 63 -0.88 5.31 1.86
N LYS A 64 -1.90 5.38 1.00
CA LYS A 64 -2.22 4.37 -0.01
C LYS A 64 -2.31 5.04 -1.36
N ILE A 65 -1.71 4.45 -2.36
CA ILE A 65 -1.75 4.92 -3.75
C ILE A 65 -2.16 3.73 -4.61
N ALA A 66 -3.17 3.94 -5.45
CA ALA A 66 -3.53 2.98 -6.48
C ALA A 66 -2.98 3.46 -7.82
N ILE A 67 -2.42 2.53 -8.58
CA ILE A 67 -1.80 2.77 -9.88
C ILE A 67 -2.43 1.77 -10.86
N SER A 68 -2.97 2.24 -11.98
CA SER A 68 -3.52 1.39 -13.04
C SER A 68 -2.42 0.73 -13.87
N GLY A 69 -2.77 -0.26 -14.69
CA GLY A 69 -1.82 -1.02 -15.52
C GLY A 69 -1.02 -0.17 -16.53
N ASP A 70 -1.49 1.04 -16.85
CA ASP A 70 -0.80 2.02 -17.69
C ASP A 70 0.16 2.96 -16.91
N GLY A 71 0.25 2.79 -15.59
CA GLY A 71 1.09 3.62 -14.71
C GLY A 71 0.42 4.91 -14.20
N THR A 72 -0.86 5.14 -14.50
CA THR A 72 -1.60 6.31 -14.02
C THR A 72 -1.98 6.14 -12.54
N ILE A 73 -1.75 7.18 -11.72
CA ILE A 73 -2.26 7.20 -10.34
C ILE A 73 -3.77 7.48 -10.37
N THR A 74 -4.57 6.48 -10.03
CA THR A 74 -6.04 6.58 -10.02
C THR A 74 -6.57 7.04 -8.66
N HIS A 75 -5.89 6.65 -7.58
CA HIS A 75 -6.33 7.01 -6.22
C HIS A 75 -5.17 7.33 -5.27
N ARG A 76 -5.44 8.19 -4.29
CA ARG A 76 -4.51 8.58 -3.23
C ARG A 76 -5.22 8.81 -1.91
N TYR A 77 -4.70 8.21 -0.84
CA TYR A 77 -5.26 8.31 0.51
C TYR A 77 -4.17 8.56 1.55
N GLY A 78 -4.43 9.45 2.50
CA GLY A 78 -3.52 9.78 3.61
C GLY A 78 -3.87 9.05 4.91
N SER A 79 -3.03 9.21 5.95
CA SER A 79 -3.37 8.77 7.30
C SER A 79 -4.66 9.44 7.78
N GLY A 80 -5.71 8.65 8.03
CA GLY A 80 -6.97 9.12 8.62
C GLY A 80 -8.00 9.72 7.64
N ARG A 81 -7.72 9.74 6.33
CA ARG A 81 -8.69 10.12 5.30
C ARG A 81 -8.63 9.12 4.14
N GLY A 82 -9.39 8.04 4.28
CA GLY A 82 -9.86 7.24 3.14
C GLY A 82 -11.30 7.65 2.86
N SER A 83 -11.65 7.97 1.62
CA SER A 83 -13.05 8.12 1.20
C SER A 83 -13.82 6.81 1.33
N TYR A 84 -13.10 5.69 1.39
CA TYR A 84 -13.60 4.33 1.57
C TYR A 84 -13.55 3.93 3.04
N GLY A 85 -14.67 3.38 3.53
CA GLY A 85 -14.85 2.86 4.89
C GLY A 85 -14.07 1.57 5.15
N SER A 86 -13.54 0.90 4.12
CA SER A 86 -12.74 -0.32 4.24
C SER A 86 -11.71 -0.46 3.10
N TRP A 87 -10.75 -1.37 3.25
CA TRP A 87 -9.85 -1.77 2.15
C TRP A 87 -10.61 -2.46 1.02
N THR A 88 -11.67 -3.21 1.33
CA THR A 88 -12.46 -3.94 0.35
C THR A 88 -13.11 -3.00 -0.66
N GLU A 89 -13.71 -1.89 -0.21
CA GLU A 89 -14.30 -0.89 -1.11
C GLU A 89 -13.28 -0.26 -2.07
N LEU A 90 -12.05 -0.01 -1.59
CA LEU A 90 -10.97 0.46 -2.45
C LEU A 90 -10.56 -0.61 -3.48
N LEU A 91 -10.42 -1.85 -3.03
CA LEU A 91 -9.98 -2.96 -3.88
C LEU A 91 -11.02 -3.31 -4.94
N ASP A 92 -12.31 -3.24 -4.61
CA ASP A 92 -13.42 -3.37 -5.56
C ASP A 92 -13.33 -2.31 -6.67
N ASP A 93 -13.14 -1.04 -6.29
CA ASP A 93 -13.06 0.08 -7.24
C ASP A 93 -11.87 -0.04 -8.21
N ILE A 94 -10.71 -0.43 -7.69
CA ILE A 94 -9.50 -0.56 -8.53
C ILE A 94 -9.45 -1.85 -9.34
N SER A 95 -10.11 -2.93 -8.89
CA SER A 95 -10.12 -4.21 -9.61
C SER A 95 -11.23 -4.31 -10.66
N ALA A 96 -12.14 -3.33 -10.68
CA ALA A 96 -13.19 -3.20 -11.69
C ALA A 96 -12.74 -2.47 -12.98
N ASN A 97 -11.53 -1.87 -12.98
CA ASN A 97 -10.92 -1.18 -14.12
C ASN A 97 -9.83 -2.01 -14.78
#